data_AF-A0A537TPJ1-F1
#
_entry.id   AF-A0A537TPJ1-F1
#
_cell.length_a   1.000
_cell.length_b   1.000
_cell.length_c   1.000
_cell.angle_alpha   90.00
_cell.angle_beta   90.00
_cell.angle_gamma   90.00
#
_symmetry.space_group_name_H-M   'P 1'
#
loop_
_entity.id
_entity.type
_entity.pdbx_description
1 polymer ?
#
loop_
_entity_poly.entity_id
_entity_poly.type
_entity_poly.pdbx_seq_one_letter_code
_entity_poly.pdbx_strand_id
1 'polypeptide(L)'
;MSTAKGVRVVGYYDCPGGGQVVVRKNVAYVGHVKPPNGTSIIDIADPANPRELAHITVPEGTLSHKVRVENDVMLVNREVFPIGRVDANFRGGLEVFDVSKPSKPRHIATWAARGMHRFTFDGRYVYGSPEFDGYLGNVVAIIDFKDPAKPQEVGRWWMPGQWIAGGEKPSWEGTAH
;
A
#
# COMPACT_ATOMS: atom_id res chain seq x y z
N MET A 1 14.68 -22.70 19.14
CA MET A 1 15.41 -21.85 18.17
C MET A 1 15.06 -22.33 16.78
N SER A 2 14.59 -21.45 15.90
CA SER A 2 14.32 -21.79 14.50
C SER A 2 15.62 -22.25 13.84
N THR A 3 15.61 -23.41 13.18
CA THR A 3 16.74 -23.91 12.41
C THR A 3 16.46 -23.71 10.93
N ALA A 4 17.42 -23.17 10.20
CA ALA A 4 17.34 -23.02 8.75
C ALA A 4 18.56 -23.69 8.12
N LYS A 5 18.38 -24.39 7.00
CA LYS A 5 19.46 -25.05 6.25
C LYS A 5 19.82 -24.20 5.05
N GLY A 6 21.11 -23.98 4.80
CA GLY A 6 21.60 -23.22 3.65
C GLY A 6 21.46 -21.70 3.75
N VAL A 7 20.97 -21.17 4.87
CA VAL A 7 20.89 -19.72 5.15
C VAL A 7 21.43 -19.43 6.54
N ARG A 8 21.97 -18.23 6.73
CA ARG A 8 22.51 -17.74 8.00
C ARG A 8 21.88 -16.38 8.31
N VAL A 9 21.34 -16.23 9.52
CA VAL A 9 20.88 -14.93 10.01
C VAL A 9 22.10 -14.02 10.19
N VAL A 10 22.08 -12.86 9.55
CA VAL A 10 23.14 -11.84 9.65
C VAL A 10 22.75 -10.67 10.57
N GLY A 11 21.46 -10.55 10.89
CA GLY A 11 20.91 -9.62 11.87
C GLY A 11 19.39 -9.71 11.91
N TYR A 12 18.78 -8.93 12.79
CA TYR A 12 17.34 -8.85 12.97
C TYR A 12 16.93 -7.44 13.38
N TYR A 13 15.68 -7.07 13.12
CA TYR A 13 15.09 -5.82 13.55
C TYR A 13 13.66 -6.09 14.01
N ASP A 14 13.37 -5.83 15.28
CA ASP A 14 12.02 -5.99 15.83
C ASP A 14 11.16 -4.78 15.46
N CYS A 15 9.98 -5.05 14.92
CA CYS A 15 8.98 -4.04 14.58
C CYS A 15 7.57 -4.62 14.72
N PRO A 16 6.51 -3.80 14.70
CA PRO A 16 5.13 -4.29 14.81
C PRO A 16 4.77 -5.35 13.75
N GLY A 17 5.41 -5.29 12.58
CA GLY A 17 5.30 -6.27 11.49
C GLY A 17 3.92 -6.34 10.82
N GLY A 18 3.65 -7.49 10.19
CA GLY A 18 2.34 -7.87 9.66
C GLY A 18 2.02 -7.45 8.22
N GLY A 19 2.80 -6.57 7.61
CA GLY A 19 2.56 -6.10 6.23
C GLY A 19 3.64 -6.51 5.22
N GLN A 20 3.78 -5.67 4.20
CA GLN A 20 4.73 -5.84 3.12
C GLN A 20 6.09 -5.24 3.48
N VAL A 21 7.17 -5.87 2.99
CA VAL A 21 8.53 -5.34 3.06
C VAL A 21 9.03 -5.05 1.65
N VAL A 22 9.64 -3.88 1.46
CA VAL A 22 10.37 -3.53 0.23
C VAL A 22 11.74 -3.00 0.61
N VAL A 23 12.77 -3.46 -0.11
CA VAL A 23 14.14 -2.94 0.03
C VAL A 23 14.51 -2.17 -1.23
N ARG A 24 15.09 -0.98 -1.05
CA ARG A 24 15.73 -0.20 -2.10
C ARG A 24 17.06 0.33 -1.57
N LYS A 25 18.14 0.04 -2.30
CA LYS A 25 19.51 0.31 -1.84
C LYS A 25 19.71 -0.30 -0.43
N ASN A 26 20.15 0.50 0.53
CA ASN A 26 20.38 0.10 1.91
C ASN A 26 19.21 0.49 2.85
N VAL A 27 17.99 0.63 2.32
CA VAL A 27 16.82 1.03 3.11
C VAL A 27 15.69 0.01 2.96
N ALA A 28 15.18 -0.46 4.09
CA ALA A 28 13.98 -1.28 4.18
C ALA A 28 12.77 -0.43 4.53
N TYR A 29 11.65 -0.66 3.85
CA TYR A 29 10.36 -0.03 4.08
C TYR A 29 9.39 -1.13 4.47
N VAL A 30 8.84 -1.06 5.68
CA VAL A 30 8.00 -2.11 6.28
C VAL A 30 6.63 -1.52 6.59
N GLY A 31 5.62 -1.96 5.83
CA GLY A 31 4.22 -1.63 6.13
C GLY A 31 3.72 -2.45 7.32
N HIS A 32 2.87 -1.83 8.15
CA HIS A 32 2.30 -2.44 9.34
C HIS A 32 0.77 -2.52 9.24
N VAL A 33 0.20 -3.65 9.66
CA VAL A 33 -1.26 -3.91 9.57
C VAL A 33 -2.04 -3.09 10.56
N LYS A 34 -1.64 -3.06 11.83
CA LYS A 34 -2.47 -2.45 12.87
C LYS A 34 -2.15 -0.95 13.00
N PRO A 35 -3.16 -0.06 12.95
CA PRO A 35 -2.96 1.30 13.41
C PRO A 35 -2.50 1.30 14.89
N PRO A 36 -1.74 2.31 15.33
CA PRO A 36 -1.30 3.48 14.55
C PRO A 36 0.01 3.26 13.76
N ASN A 37 0.55 2.03 13.70
CA ASN A 37 1.95 1.76 13.31
C ASN A 37 2.33 2.11 11.86
N GLY A 38 1.40 2.13 10.90
CA GLY A 38 1.65 2.61 9.55
C GLY A 38 2.86 2.01 8.80
N THR A 39 4.00 2.69 8.73
CA THR A 39 5.21 2.24 8.02
C THR A 39 6.50 2.64 8.73
N SER A 40 7.38 1.68 9.05
CA SER A 40 8.76 1.92 9.47
C SER A 40 9.70 1.99 8.25
N ILE A 41 10.64 2.93 8.29
CA ILE A 41 11.73 3.10 7.32
C ILE A 41 13.05 2.88 8.06
N ILE A 42 13.84 1.90 7.60
CA ILE A 42 14.96 1.34 8.37
C ILE A 42 16.21 1.36 7.50
N ASP A 43 17.31 1.91 8.01
CA ASP A 43 18.63 1.76 7.41
C ASP A 43 19.16 0.36 7.74
N ILE A 44 19.55 -0.35 6.69
CA ILE A 44 20.07 -1.71 6.72
C ILE A 44 21.45 -1.80 6.04
N ALA A 45 22.17 -0.68 5.92
CA ALA A 45 23.52 -0.65 5.37
C ALA A 45 24.49 -1.57 6.13
N ASP A 46 24.38 -1.59 7.45
CA ASP A 46 24.96 -2.62 8.29
C ASP A 46 23.85 -3.62 8.71
N PRO A 47 23.79 -4.81 8.09
CA PRO A 47 22.74 -5.77 8.39
C PRO A 47 22.82 -6.32 9.82
N ALA A 48 23.96 -6.20 10.51
CA ALA A 48 24.10 -6.60 11.91
C ALA A 48 23.54 -5.53 12.87
N ASN A 49 23.44 -4.27 12.43
CA ASN A 49 22.99 -3.13 13.25
C ASN A 49 21.96 -2.27 12.49
N PRO A 50 20.78 -2.82 12.15
CA PRO A 50 19.72 -2.04 11.51
C PRO A 50 19.19 -0.95 12.44
N ARG A 51 18.86 0.23 11.89
CA ARG A 51 18.38 1.39 12.67
C ARG A 51 17.19 2.08 12.02
N GLU A 52 16.23 2.51 12.84
CA GLU A 52 15.10 3.30 12.31
C GLU A 52 15.58 4.65 11.77
N LEU A 53 15.14 4.99 10.56
CA LEU A 53 15.32 6.31 9.96
C LEU A 53 14.11 7.20 10.18
N ALA A 54 12.91 6.64 10.04
CA ALA A 54 11.64 7.33 10.19
C ALA A 54 10.50 6.33 10.43
N HIS A 55 9.40 6.82 10.97
CA HIS A 55 8.18 6.06 11.20
C HIS A 55 6.98 6.92 10.80
N ILE A 56 6.14 6.43 9.89
CA ILE A 56 4.92 7.10 9.43
C ILE A 56 3.73 6.42 10.09
N THR A 57 3.05 7.13 10.98
CA THR A 57 1.86 6.61 11.65
C THR A 57 0.61 6.76 10.79
N VAL A 58 -0.44 6.03 11.16
CA VAL A 58 -1.76 6.14 10.55
C VAL A 58 -2.84 6.38 11.60
N PRO A 59 -3.94 7.08 11.26
CA PRO A 59 -5.07 7.23 12.17
C PRO A 59 -5.68 5.89 12.55
N GLU A 60 -6.34 5.85 13.70
CA GLU A 60 -7.20 4.74 14.08
C GLU A 60 -8.24 4.44 13.00
N GLY A 61 -8.61 3.17 12.86
CA GLY A 61 -9.55 2.74 11.83
C GLY A 61 -9.02 2.78 10.40
N THR A 62 -7.71 2.96 10.19
CA THR A 62 -7.07 2.90 8.87
C THR A 62 -6.02 1.79 8.77
N LEU A 63 -6.04 1.08 7.65
CA LEU A 63 -5.13 0.02 7.27
C LEU A 63 -4.15 0.54 6.19
N SER A 64 -2.83 0.32 6.36
CA SER A 64 -1.80 0.85 5.43
C SER A 64 -0.55 -0.04 5.30
N HIS A 65 -0.75 -1.32 5.08
CA HIS A 65 0.29 -2.34 5.25
C HIS A 65 0.98 -2.77 3.95
N LYS A 66 0.62 -2.17 2.81
CA LYS A 66 1.23 -2.47 1.52
C LYS A 66 2.00 -1.27 1.04
N VAL A 67 3.31 -1.46 0.92
CA VAL A 67 4.28 -0.43 0.58
C VAL A 67 5.01 -0.82 -0.69
N ARG A 68 5.21 0.16 -1.58
CA ARG A 68 6.09 0.06 -2.76
C ARG A 68 6.95 1.31 -2.82
N VAL A 69 8.20 1.16 -3.29
CA VAL A 69 9.12 2.28 -3.44
C VAL A 69 9.85 2.14 -4.77
N GLU A 70 9.85 3.20 -5.56
CA GLU A 70 10.64 3.30 -6.79
C GLU A 70 10.93 4.77 -7.12
N ASN A 71 12.10 5.07 -7.70
CA ASN A 71 12.48 6.44 -8.07
C ASN A 71 12.32 7.48 -6.93
N ASP A 72 12.72 7.11 -5.71
CA ASP A 72 12.56 7.94 -4.50
C ASP A 72 11.11 8.33 -4.18
N VAL A 73 10.12 7.64 -4.75
CA VAL A 73 8.69 7.75 -4.44
C VAL A 73 8.23 6.50 -3.72
N MET A 74 7.64 6.68 -2.54
CA MET A 74 6.99 5.62 -1.78
C MET A 74 5.47 5.75 -1.89
N LEU A 75 4.82 4.63 -2.15
CA LEU A 75 3.36 4.49 -2.19
C LEU A 75 2.93 3.57 -1.06
N VAL A 76 1.86 3.94 -0.37
CA VAL A 76 1.24 3.13 0.69
C VAL A 76 -0.26 3.08 0.48
N ASN A 77 -0.84 1.89 0.61
CA ASN A 77 -2.30 1.73 0.49
C ASN A 77 -3.05 2.34 1.69
N ARG A 78 -4.31 2.71 1.49
CA ARG A 78 -5.24 3.13 2.55
C ARG A 78 -6.56 2.40 2.38
N GLU A 79 -6.96 1.68 3.41
CA GLU A 79 -8.24 0.97 3.49
C GLU A 79 -8.85 1.12 4.89
N VAL A 80 -10.12 0.79 5.00
CA VAL A 80 -10.82 0.77 6.29
C VAL A 80 -10.28 -0.35 7.18
N PHE A 81 -10.16 -0.06 8.47
CA PHE A 81 -9.82 -1.02 9.53
C PHE A 81 -10.92 -1.02 10.61
N PRO A 82 -11.21 -2.16 11.27
CA PRO A 82 -10.67 -3.51 11.05
C PRO A 82 -11.11 -4.14 9.72
N ILE A 83 -10.38 -5.17 9.28
CA ILE A 83 -10.72 -5.94 8.06
C ILE A 83 -12.15 -6.47 8.18
N GLY A 84 -12.96 -6.24 7.14
CA GLY A 84 -14.38 -6.62 7.11
C GLY A 84 -15.33 -5.54 7.64
N ARG A 85 -14.82 -4.44 8.23
CA ARG A 85 -15.65 -3.27 8.54
C ARG A 85 -16.14 -2.62 7.26
N VAL A 86 -17.42 -2.29 7.21
CA VAL A 86 -18.02 -1.50 6.13
C VAL A 86 -18.25 -0.08 6.62
N ASP A 87 -17.64 0.89 5.95
CA ASP A 87 -17.84 2.32 6.19
C ASP A 87 -17.97 3.03 4.83
N ALA A 88 -19.19 3.48 4.51
CA ALA A 88 -19.46 4.16 3.24
C ALA A 88 -18.82 5.55 3.16
N ASN A 89 -18.47 6.15 4.30
CA ASN A 89 -17.88 7.48 4.38
C ASN A 89 -16.35 7.44 4.41
N PHE A 90 -15.76 6.26 4.65
CA PHE A 90 -14.31 6.10 4.59
C PHE A 90 -13.79 6.45 3.19
N ARG A 91 -12.65 7.13 3.15
CA ARG A 91 -11.91 7.44 1.92
C ARG A 91 -10.48 6.97 2.11
N GLY A 92 -10.01 6.20 1.15
CA GLY A 92 -8.68 5.63 1.13
C GLY A 92 -8.05 5.85 -0.24
N GLY A 93 -7.37 4.81 -0.75
CA GLY A 93 -6.62 4.89 -2.00
C GLY A 93 -5.12 4.76 -1.74
N LEU A 94 -4.32 5.65 -2.34
CA LEU A 94 -2.86 5.64 -2.19
C LEU A 94 -2.38 6.93 -1.53
N GLU A 95 -1.55 6.81 -0.51
CA GLU A 95 -0.70 7.90 -0.06
C GLU A 95 0.63 7.87 -0.80
N VAL A 96 1.10 9.05 -1.19
CA VAL A 96 2.32 9.23 -1.96
C VAL A 96 3.30 10.03 -1.12
N PHE A 97 4.51 9.51 -0.96
CA PHE A 97 5.59 10.16 -0.23
C PHE A 97 6.83 10.30 -1.12
N ASP A 98 7.45 11.47 -1.05
CA ASP A 98 8.84 11.69 -1.45
C ASP A 98 9.74 11.12 -0.34
N VAL A 99 10.58 10.15 -0.71
CA VAL A 99 11.53 9.47 0.15
C VAL A 99 12.97 9.63 -0.34
N SER A 100 13.26 10.67 -1.12
CA SER A 100 14.63 11.04 -1.52
C SER A 100 15.55 11.27 -0.32
N LYS A 101 14.97 11.64 0.83
CA LYS A 101 15.59 11.61 2.16
C LYS A 101 14.80 10.66 3.06
N PRO A 102 15.16 9.36 3.15
CA PRO A 102 14.36 8.36 3.85
C PRO A 102 14.18 8.62 5.36
N SER A 103 15.06 9.40 5.98
CA SER A 103 14.92 9.86 7.38
C SER A 103 13.94 11.01 7.57
N LYS A 104 13.45 11.61 6.49
CA LYS A 104 12.49 12.72 6.47
C LYS A 104 11.50 12.54 5.32
N PRO A 105 10.71 11.43 5.32
CA PRO A 105 9.72 11.19 4.28
C PRO A 105 8.70 12.33 4.27
N ARG A 106 8.32 12.79 3.08
CA ARG A 106 7.39 13.90 2.91
C ARG A 106 6.18 13.45 2.12
N HIS A 107 5.00 13.58 2.69
CA HIS A 107 3.75 13.37 1.96
C HIS A 107 3.64 14.40 0.82
N ILE A 108 3.29 13.95 -0.39
CA ILE A 108 3.22 14.82 -1.58
C ILE A 108 1.89 14.76 -2.32
N ALA A 109 1.14 13.67 -2.17
CA ALA A 109 -0.18 13.53 -2.78
C ALA A 109 -0.98 12.39 -2.13
N THR A 110 -2.28 12.46 -2.30
CA THR A 110 -3.21 11.36 -2.05
C THR A 110 -3.95 11.10 -3.36
N TRP A 111 -3.89 9.87 -3.87
CA TRP A 111 -4.78 9.43 -4.94
C TRP A 111 -6.00 8.77 -4.29
N ALA A 112 -7.13 9.45 -4.35
CA ALA A 112 -8.31 9.09 -3.58
C ALA A 112 -9.17 8.02 -4.27
N ALA A 113 -9.61 7.05 -3.48
CA ALA A 113 -10.63 6.07 -3.83
C ALA A 113 -11.44 5.73 -2.55
N ARG A 114 -12.33 4.74 -2.59
CA ARG A 114 -12.89 4.20 -1.33
C ARG A 114 -11.84 3.40 -0.55
N GLY A 115 -10.95 2.73 -1.26
CA GLY A 115 -9.82 2.01 -0.70
C GLY A 115 -8.87 1.54 -1.79
N MET A 116 -7.67 1.12 -1.42
CA MET A 116 -6.75 0.41 -2.29
C MET A 116 -6.33 -0.89 -1.62
N HIS A 117 -6.71 -2.04 -2.17
CA HIS A 117 -6.35 -3.30 -1.53
C HIS A 117 -4.91 -3.70 -1.81
N ARG A 118 -4.58 -4.18 -3.01
CA ARG A 118 -3.22 -4.56 -3.40
C ARG A 118 -2.80 -3.80 -4.64
N PHE A 119 -1.51 -3.51 -4.73
CA PHE A 119 -0.94 -2.88 -5.91
C PHE A 119 0.53 -3.26 -6.13
N THR A 120 0.98 -3.04 -7.35
CA THR A 120 2.40 -2.97 -7.70
C THR A 120 2.70 -1.64 -8.36
N PHE A 121 3.96 -1.21 -8.28
CA PHE A 121 4.45 0.04 -8.85
C PHE A 121 5.76 -0.25 -9.57
N ASP A 122 5.85 0.11 -10.84
CA ASP A 122 7.04 -0.14 -11.68
C ASP A 122 7.97 1.08 -11.80
N GLY A 123 7.67 2.17 -11.07
CA GLY A 123 8.38 3.45 -11.17
C GLY A 123 7.70 4.48 -12.05
N ARG A 124 6.69 4.08 -12.83
CA ARG A 124 5.88 4.94 -13.68
C ARG A 124 4.38 4.69 -13.53
N TYR A 125 3.95 3.44 -13.57
CA TYR A 125 2.56 3.03 -13.46
C TYR A 125 2.32 2.23 -12.19
N VAL A 126 1.18 2.49 -11.57
CA VAL A 126 0.60 1.61 -10.57
C VAL A 126 -0.44 0.73 -11.23
N TYR A 127 -0.38 -0.56 -10.92
CA TYR A 127 -1.41 -1.54 -11.25
C TYR A 127 -2.01 -1.99 -9.93
N GLY A 128 -3.25 -1.57 -9.67
CA GLY A 128 -3.86 -1.70 -8.36
C GLY A 128 -5.29 -2.23 -8.41
N SER A 129 -5.77 -2.66 -7.25
CA SER A 129 -7.14 -3.11 -7.04
C SER A 129 -7.92 -2.13 -6.13
N PRO A 130 -8.25 -0.90 -6.59
CA PRO A 130 -9.03 0.03 -5.81
C PRO A 130 -10.48 -0.40 -5.65
N GLU A 131 -11.14 0.15 -4.63
CA GLU A 131 -12.59 0.19 -4.54
C GLU A 131 -13.08 1.55 -5.05
N PHE A 132 -14.00 1.52 -6.02
CA PHE A 132 -14.64 2.72 -6.57
C PHE A 132 -16.13 2.75 -6.25
N ASP A 133 -16.67 3.97 -6.17
CA ASP A 133 -18.12 4.16 -6.07
C ASP A 133 -18.83 3.55 -7.29
N GLY A 134 -19.96 2.89 -7.05
CA GLY A 134 -20.78 2.27 -8.10
C GLY A 134 -20.30 0.90 -8.59
N TYR A 135 -19.19 0.38 -8.04
CA TYR A 135 -18.69 -0.96 -8.32
C TYR A 135 -18.90 -1.92 -7.15
N LEU A 136 -19.12 -3.20 -7.47
CA LEU A 136 -19.15 -4.30 -6.52
C LEU A 136 -17.73 -4.85 -6.30
N GLY A 137 -17.17 -4.58 -5.13
CA GLY A 137 -15.82 -5.01 -4.75
C GLY A 137 -14.71 -4.21 -5.42
N ASN A 138 -13.51 -4.78 -5.44
CA ASN A 138 -12.35 -4.18 -6.10
C ASN A 138 -12.41 -4.39 -7.61
N VAL A 139 -11.93 -3.41 -8.35
CA VAL A 139 -11.71 -3.52 -9.81
C VAL A 139 -10.25 -3.21 -10.13
N VAL A 140 -9.82 -3.34 -11.38
CA VAL A 140 -8.45 -3.02 -11.78
C VAL A 140 -8.36 -1.56 -12.21
N ALA A 141 -7.36 -0.84 -11.70
CA ALA A 141 -6.97 0.47 -12.21
C ALA A 141 -5.47 0.51 -12.57
N ILE A 142 -5.17 1.22 -13.65
CA ILE A 142 -3.82 1.59 -14.08
C ILE A 142 -3.69 3.09 -13.86
N ILE A 143 -2.72 3.50 -13.04
CA ILE A 143 -2.54 4.89 -12.64
C ILE A 143 -1.13 5.34 -13.06
N ASP A 144 -1.05 6.40 -13.84
CA ASP A 144 0.18 7.05 -14.27
C ASP A 144 0.70 7.99 -13.18
N PHE A 145 1.93 7.75 -12.74
CA PHE A 145 2.70 8.53 -11.76
C PHE A 145 3.83 9.34 -12.44
N LYS A 146 3.65 9.80 -13.69
CA LYS A 146 4.56 10.74 -14.38
C LYS A 146 5.00 11.88 -13.49
N ASP A 147 4.00 12.51 -12.88
CA ASP A 147 4.12 13.51 -11.85
C ASP A 147 3.57 12.87 -10.58
N PRO A 148 4.44 12.41 -9.65
CA PRO A 148 4.00 11.77 -8.41
C PRO A 148 3.11 12.67 -7.54
N ALA A 149 3.17 14.00 -7.71
CA ALA A 149 2.27 14.92 -7.02
C ALA A 149 0.88 15.02 -7.68
N LYS A 150 0.71 14.47 -8.89
CA LYS A 150 -0.53 14.51 -9.69
C LYS A 150 -0.77 13.17 -10.41
N PRO A 151 -0.96 12.07 -9.67
CA PRO A 151 -1.24 10.77 -10.27
C PRO A 151 -2.57 10.79 -11.06
N GLN A 152 -2.59 10.14 -12.21
CA GLN A 152 -3.75 10.12 -13.12
C GLN A 152 -4.15 8.69 -13.46
N GLU A 153 -5.43 8.36 -13.33
CA GLU A 153 -5.93 7.09 -13.86
C GLU A 153 -5.89 7.12 -15.39
N VAL A 154 -5.28 6.10 -16.00
CA VAL A 154 -5.12 5.96 -17.45
C VAL A 154 -5.76 4.69 -18.01
N GLY A 155 -6.25 3.82 -17.13
CA GLY A 155 -6.96 2.61 -17.52
C GLY A 155 -7.74 2.02 -16.37
N ARG A 156 -8.89 1.43 -16.70
CA ARG A 156 -9.75 0.73 -15.75
C ARG A 156 -10.33 -0.50 -16.42
N TRP A 157 -10.40 -1.59 -15.67
CA TRP A 157 -11.09 -2.80 -16.12
C TRP A 157 -11.85 -3.42 -14.96
N TRP A 158 -13.01 -3.99 -15.26
CA TRP A 158 -13.85 -4.74 -14.33
C TRP A 158 -14.43 -5.96 -15.04
N MET A 159 -14.80 -6.97 -14.25
CA MET A 159 -15.53 -8.12 -14.75
C MET A 159 -17.01 -7.76 -14.97
N PRO A 160 -17.66 -8.24 -16.05
CA PRO A 160 -19.09 -8.04 -16.25
C PRO A 160 -19.91 -8.49 -15.03
N GLY A 161 -20.77 -7.62 -14.52
CA GLY A 161 -21.53 -7.79 -13.29
C GLY A 161 -21.05 -6.94 -12.13
N GLN A 162 -19.85 -6.34 -12.21
CA GLN A 162 -19.30 -5.49 -11.17
C GLN A 162 -19.79 -4.03 -11.24
N TRP A 163 -20.17 -3.51 -12.41
CA TRP A 163 -20.55 -2.09 -12.55
C TRP A 163 -22.04 -1.85 -12.28
N ILE A 164 -22.41 -1.88 -10.99
CA ILE A 164 -23.79 -1.74 -10.52
C ILE A 164 -24.39 -0.38 -10.90
N ALA A 165 -23.60 0.70 -10.79
CA ALA A 165 -24.06 2.03 -11.20
C ALA A 165 -24.31 2.16 -12.72
N GLY A 166 -23.70 1.29 -13.52
CA GLY A 166 -23.97 1.16 -14.95
C GLY A 166 -25.13 0.24 -15.31
N GLY A 167 -25.81 -0.34 -14.31
CA GLY A 167 -26.95 -1.24 -14.51
C GLY A 167 -26.58 -2.72 -14.71
N GLU A 168 -25.31 -3.09 -14.54
CA GLU A 168 -24.92 -4.50 -14.55
C GLU A 168 -25.51 -5.26 -13.34
N LYS A 169 -25.80 -6.54 -13.53
CA LYS A 169 -26.27 -7.44 -12.47
C LYS A 169 -25.29 -8.61 -12.33
N PRO A 170 -24.68 -8.81 -11.15
CA PRO A 170 -23.79 -9.94 -10.93
C PRO A 170 -24.56 -11.25 -11.01
N SER A 171 -23.93 -12.30 -11.52
CA SER A 171 -24.47 -13.66 -11.51
C SER A 171 -24.06 -14.45 -10.26
N TRP A 172 -23.51 -13.77 -9.25
CA TRP A 172 -22.97 -14.32 -8.01
C TRP A 172 -23.42 -13.48 -6.81
N GLU A 173 -23.16 -13.96 -5.59
CA GLU A 173 -23.51 -13.27 -4.35
C GLU A 173 -22.31 -12.54 -3.72
N GLY A 174 -22.56 -11.35 -3.18
CA GLY A 174 -21.55 -10.56 -2.47
C GLY A 174 -20.34 -10.23 -3.34
N THR A 175 -19.14 -10.36 -2.79
CA THR A 175 -17.87 -10.12 -3.51
C THR A 175 -17.20 -11.40 -4.00
N ALA A 176 -17.92 -12.52 -4.06
CA ALA A 176 -17.39 -13.81 -4.54
C ALA A 176 -17.46 -13.90 -6.08
N HIS A 177 -16.57 -13.16 -6.73
CA HIS A 177 -16.40 -13.12 -8.18
C HIS A 177 -15.09 -13.77 -8.61
#